data_AF-A0A939VDK7-F1
#
_entry.id   AF-A0A939VDK7-F1
#
_cell.length_a   1.000
_cell.length_b   1.000
_cell.length_c   1.000
_cell.angle_alpha   90.00
_cell.angle_beta   90.00
_cell.angle_gamma   90.00
#
_symmetry.space_group_name_H-M   'P 1'
#
loop_
_entity.id
_entity.type
_entity.pdbx_description
1 polymer ?
#
loop_
_entity_poly.entity_id
_entity_poly.type
_entity_poly.pdbx_seq_one_letter_code
_entity_poly.pdbx_strand_id
1 'polypeptide(L)'
;MNRKINHIVIMAGMLMSMLACSDNWDDHYAMDATLDGTIWQAIKQNGDLSNFARVVEATGYDSRLAGSQMFTVFAPSNAQFTDHEADELIARYQAEKKMGKRETDNQVVRQFIQNHIALFNHSVASTTNDSITMMNGKYEVVTNNQFGQSAILSRNQFFTNGVLYVIDRPKQYFPNIYEYLSMDGQTDSLYHFLSSYNHYEFDAEESVAGDIVNGKTVYLDSVFHLTNP
;
A
#
# COMPACT_ATOMS: atom_id res chain seq x y z
N MET A 1 -21.69 34.45 59.50
CA MET A 1 -21.73 34.65 58.03
C MET A 1 -20.84 33.67 57.25
N ASN A 2 -19.89 32.96 57.89
CA ASN A 2 -18.87 32.15 57.18
C ASN A 2 -19.30 30.72 56.79
N ARG A 3 -20.30 30.12 57.48
CA ARG A 3 -20.78 28.76 57.16
C ARG A 3 -21.55 28.67 55.83
N LYS A 4 -22.31 29.71 55.47
CA LYS A 4 -23.04 29.77 54.19
C LYS A 4 -22.10 29.98 53.00
N ILE A 5 -20.99 30.69 53.20
CA ILE A 5 -19.96 30.92 52.18
C ILE A 5 -19.20 29.62 51.87
N ASN A 6 -18.83 28.84 52.90
CA ASN A 6 -18.18 27.53 52.67
C ASN A 6 -19.07 26.54 51.92
N HIS A 7 -20.39 26.53 52.15
CA HIS A 7 -21.30 25.66 51.39
C HIS A 7 -21.50 26.11 49.94
N ILE A 8 -21.48 27.43 49.68
CA ILE A 8 -21.57 27.98 48.31
C ILE A 8 -20.28 27.68 47.53
N VAL A 9 -19.10 27.77 48.17
CA VAL A 9 -17.81 27.46 47.53
C VAL A 9 -17.66 25.97 47.23
N ILE A 10 -18.14 25.08 48.10
CA ILE A 10 -18.12 23.62 47.88
C ILE A 10 -19.11 23.20 46.78
N MET A 11 -20.30 23.81 46.72
CA MET A 11 -21.27 23.58 45.63
C MET A 11 -20.77 24.09 44.27
N ALA A 12 -20.11 25.25 44.24
CA ALA A 12 -19.55 25.82 43.01
C ALA A 12 -18.36 24.99 42.46
N GLY A 13 -17.55 24.38 43.34
CA GLY A 13 -16.47 23.48 42.94
C GLY A 13 -16.96 22.16 42.33
N MET A 14 -18.09 21.62 42.81
CA MET A 14 -18.66 20.35 42.34
C MET A 14 -19.40 20.48 40.99
N LEU A 15 -19.86 21.69 40.65
CA LEU A 15 -20.46 22.00 39.35
C LEU A 15 -19.41 22.17 38.23
N MET A 16 -18.18 22.58 38.55
CA MET A 16 -17.09 22.70 37.57
C MET A 16 -16.43 21.36 37.21
N SER A 17 -16.51 20.34 38.07
CA SER A 17 -16.01 18.99 37.76
C SER A 17 -16.88 18.19 36.79
N MET A 18 -18.11 18.65 36.49
CA MET A 18 -19.00 17.99 35.52
C MET A 18 -18.86 18.52 34.09
N LEU A 19 -18.07 19.58 33.88
CA LEU A 19 -17.74 20.11 32.55
C LEU A 19 -16.38 19.63 32.03
N ALA A 20 -15.58 18.97 32.88
CA ALA A 20 -14.30 18.39 32.48
C ALA A 20 -14.44 17.02 31.78
N CYS A 21 -15.63 16.43 31.81
CA CYS A 21 -16.00 15.30 30.96
C CYS A 21 -16.80 15.83 29.76
N SER A 22 -16.18 16.63 28.88
CA SER A 22 -16.63 16.62 27.50
C SER A 22 -16.22 15.26 26.96
N ASP A 23 -17.20 14.38 26.72
CA ASP A 23 -17.05 13.05 26.14
C ASP A 23 -16.62 13.20 24.66
N ASN A 24 -15.44 13.78 24.43
CA ASN A 24 -14.88 14.00 23.10
C ASN A 24 -14.18 12.74 22.56
N TRP A 25 -14.39 11.61 23.23
CA TRP A 25 -13.94 10.30 22.80
C TRP A 25 -14.68 9.85 21.53
N ASP A 26 -15.98 10.15 21.43
CA ASP A 26 -16.81 9.73 20.28
C ASP A 26 -16.40 10.41 18.96
N ASP A 27 -15.89 11.64 19.00
CA ASP A 27 -15.38 12.35 17.80
C ASP A 27 -14.15 11.66 17.17
N HIS A 28 -13.44 10.83 17.93
CA HIS A 28 -12.27 10.09 17.44
C HIS A 28 -12.63 8.70 16.87
N TYR A 29 -13.85 8.22 17.11
CA TYR A 29 -14.37 6.92 16.67
C TYR A 29 -15.55 7.03 15.70
N ALA A 30 -15.86 8.22 15.21
CA ALA A 30 -16.71 8.37 14.03
C ALA A 30 -16.01 7.69 12.84
N MET A 31 -16.23 6.38 12.70
CA MET A 31 -15.90 5.66 11.49
C MET A 31 -16.74 6.31 10.41
N ASP A 32 -16.08 7.00 9.47
CA ASP A 32 -16.72 7.39 8.23
C ASP A 32 -17.44 6.16 7.68
N ALA A 33 -18.72 6.33 7.35
CA ALA A 33 -19.56 5.22 6.94
C ALA A 33 -18.87 4.45 5.80
N THR A 34 -18.74 3.14 5.96
CA THR A 34 -18.18 2.28 4.90
C THR A 34 -19.01 2.46 3.64
N LEU A 35 -18.35 2.91 2.58
CA LEU A 35 -18.93 3.05 1.26
C LEU A 35 -19.12 1.66 0.64
N ASP A 36 -20.17 1.52 -0.14
CA ASP A 36 -20.46 0.27 -0.85
C ASP A 36 -19.40 -0.02 -1.92
N GLY A 37 -19.05 -1.30 -2.03
CA GLY A 37 -18.12 -1.81 -3.05
C GLY A 37 -16.67 -1.91 -2.60
N THR A 38 -15.84 -2.47 -3.50
CA THR A 38 -14.42 -2.69 -3.25
C THR A 38 -13.59 -1.44 -3.57
N ILE A 39 -12.38 -1.36 -3.01
CA ILE A 39 -11.40 -0.33 -3.36
C ILE A 39 -11.17 -0.28 -4.88
N TRP A 40 -11.13 -1.43 -5.55
CA TRP A 40 -11.01 -1.47 -7.00
C TRP A 40 -12.16 -0.78 -7.72
N GLN A 41 -13.41 -1.03 -7.30
CA GLN A 41 -14.58 -0.36 -7.88
C GLN A 41 -14.50 1.15 -7.67
N ALA A 42 -14.06 1.59 -6.49
CA ALA A 42 -13.87 3.00 -6.18
C ALA A 42 -12.81 3.67 -7.08
N ILE A 43 -11.65 3.02 -7.25
CA ILE A 43 -10.58 3.49 -8.13
C ILE A 43 -11.08 3.60 -9.57
N LYS A 44 -11.78 2.57 -10.06
CA LYS A 44 -12.26 2.51 -11.45
C LYS A 44 -13.33 3.55 -11.76
N GLN A 45 -14.18 3.89 -10.79
CA GLN A 45 -15.25 4.87 -10.95
C GLN A 45 -14.77 6.32 -10.79
N ASN A 46 -13.62 6.53 -10.15
CA ASN A 46 -13.08 7.86 -9.93
C ASN A 46 -12.26 8.33 -11.14
N GLY A 47 -12.79 9.31 -11.87
CA GLY A 47 -12.12 9.89 -13.04
C GLY A 47 -10.77 10.55 -12.73
N ASP A 48 -10.54 10.99 -11.50
CA ASP A 48 -9.24 11.56 -11.07
C ASP A 48 -8.17 10.48 -10.79
N LEU A 49 -8.57 9.20 -10.74
CA LEU A 49 -7.66 8.07 -10.54
C LEU A 49 -7.48 7.25 -11.83
N SER A 50 -7.95 7.74 -12.97
CA SER A 50 -7.98 6.97 -14.22
C SER A 50 -6.59 6.50 -14.67
N ASN A 51 -5.54 7.30 -14.48
CA ASN A 51 -4.19 6.89 -14.84
C ASN A 51 -3.68 5.79 -13.93
N PHE A 52 -3.93 5.88 -12.63
CA PHE A 52 -3.59 4.83 -11.69
C PHE A 52 -4.36 3.53 -11.99
N ALA A 53 -5.66 3.64 -12.28
CA ALA A 53 -6.50 2.50 -12.65
C ALA A 53 -5.95 1.75 -13.88
N ARG A 54 -5.49 2.47 -14.89
CA ARG A 54 -4.88 1.87 -16.10
C ARG A 54 -3.63 1.05 -15.79
N VAL A 55 -2.74 1.53 -14.93
CA VAL A 55 -1.53 0.77 -14.54
C VAL A 55 -1.90 -0.45 -13.70
N VAL A 56 -2.88 -0.32 -12.81
CA VAL A 56 -3.39 -1.44 -11.98
C VAL A 56 -4.00 -2.54 -12.86
N GLU A 57 -4.83 -2.19 -13.85
CA GLU A 57 -5.39 -3.16 -14.82
C GLU A 57 -4.29 -3.80 -15.69
N ALA A 58 -3.35 -2.99 -16.19
CA ALA A 58 -2.29 -3.50 -17.05
C ALA A 58 -1.39 -4.53 -16.35
N THR A 59 -1.18 -4.38 -15.04
CA THR A 59 -0.42 -5.32 -14.20
C THR A 59 -1.25 -6.50 -13.70
N GLY A 60 -2.57 -6.50 -13.90
CA GLY A 60 -3.49 -7.53 -13.38
C GLY A 60 -3.71 -7.49 -11.87
N TYR A 61 -3.28 -6.39 -11.21
CA TYR A 61 -3.40 -6.21 -9.77
C TYR A 61 -4.83 -5.82 -9.34
N ASP A 62 -5.66 -5.43 -10.31
CA ASP A 62 -7.10 -5.20 -10.16
C ASP A 62 -7.80 -6.42 -9.54
N SER A 63 -7.43 -7.63 -9.96
CA SER A 63 -7.99 -8.88 -9.42
C SER A 63 -7.78 -9.02 -7.90
N ARG A 64 -6.61 -8.60 -7.40
CA ARG A 64 -6.30 -8.58 -5.97
C ARG A 64 -7.10 -7.52 -5.24
N LEU A 65 -7.18 -6.30 -5.79
CA LEU A 65 -7.91 -5.18 -5.20
C LEU A 65 -9.44 -5.35 -5.26
N ALA A 66 -9.94 -6.25 -6.10
CA ALA A 66 -11.34 -6.66 -6.13
C ALA A 66 -11.66 -7.83 -5.18
N GLY A 67 -10.62 -8.49 -4.63
CA GLY A 67 -10.76 -9.62 -3.72
C GLY A 67 -11.16 -9.22 -2.30
N SER A 68 -11.28 -10.22 -1.43
CA SER A 68 -11.67 -10.05 -0.02
C SER A 68 -10.54 -9.61 0.92
N GLN A 69 -9.29 -9.59 0.44
CA GLN A 69 -8.15 -9.16 1.22
C GLN A 69 -8.27 -7.67 1.59
N MET A 70 -8.03 -7.36 2.86
CA MET A 70 -8.02 -5.97 3.34
C MET A 70 -6.73 -5.25 2.89
N PHE A 71 -6.89 -4.07 2.31
CA PHE A 71 -5.79 -3.21 1.86
C PHE A 71 -5.94 -1.76 2.33
N THR A 72 -4.80 -1.08 2.38
CA THR A 72 -4.74 0.38 2.37
C THR A 72 -4.06 0.82 1.07
N VAL A 73 -4.75 1.62 0.26
CA VAL A 73 -4.27 2.07 -1.04
C VAL A 73 -4.06 3.58 -1.04
N PHE A 74 -2.87 4.01 -1.42
CA PHE A 74 -2.53 5.42 -1.65
C PHE A 74 -2.50 5.67 -3.16
N ALA A 75 -3.64 6.02 -3.74
CA ALA A 75 -3.78 6.19 -5.19
C ALA A 75 -3.39 7.62 -5.61
N PRO A 76 -2.40 7.79 -6.51
CA PRO A 76 -2.08 9.11 -7.05
C PRO A 76 -3.20 9.61 -7.97
N SER A 77 -3.59 10.87 -7.74
CA SER A 77 -4.47 11.63 -8.63
C SER A 77 -3.80 11.95 -9.95
N ASN A 78 -4.60 12.22 -10.97
CA ASN A 78 -4.14 12.64 -12.28
C ASN A 78 -3.47 14.03 -12.27
N ALA A 79 -3.55 14.77 -11.16
CA ALA A 79 -2.97 16.11 -11.03
C ALA A 79 -1.45 16.14 -11.26
N GLN A 80 -0.72 15.14 -10.73
CA GLN A 80 0.72 14.97 -10.97
C GLN A 80 1.09 13.53 -11.35
N PHE A 81 0.12 12.76 -11.84
CA PHE A 81 0.36 11.48 -12.49
C PHE A 81 -0.26 11.50 -13.88
N THR A 82 0.56 11.80 -14.86
CA THR A 82 0.14 12.07 -16.23
C THR A 82 -0.13 10.80 -17.02
N ASP A 83 -0.92 10.93 -18.10
CA ASP A 83 -1.20 9.83 -19.02
C ASP A 83 0.10 9.24 -19.60
N HIS A 84 1.08 10.11 -19.86
CA HIS A 84 2.38 9.72 -20.39
C HIS A 84 3.16 8.84 -19.40
N GLU A 85 3.22 9.22 -18.12
CA GLU A 85 3.88 8.42 -17.08
C GLU A 85 3.19 7.07 -16.89
N ALA A 86 1.85 7.04 -16.96
CA ALA A 86 1.11 5.78 -16.93
C ALA A 86 1.45 4.89 -18.14
N ASP A 87 1.52 5.46 -19.34
CA ASP A 87 1.90 4.75 -20.56
C ASP A 87 3.33 4.17 -20.47
N GLU A 88 4.28 4.93 -19.93
CA GLU A 88 5.66 4.47 -19.73
C GLU A 88 5.74 3.28 -18.76
N LEU A 89 4.98 3.32 -17.66
CA LEU A 89 4.91 2.22 -16.71
C LEU A 89 4.28 0.99 -17.36
N ILE A 90 3.19 1.14 -18.10
CA ILE A 90 2.53 0.03 -18.80
C ILE A 90 3.47 -0.59 -19.85
N ALA A 91 4.15 0.24 -20.64
CA ALA A 91 5.11 -0.22 -21.64
C ALA A 91 6.27 -0.99 -20.99
N ARG A 92 6.81 -0.48 -19.88
CA ARG A 92 7.86 -1.16 -19.10
C ARG A 92 7.39 -2.51 -18.55
N TYR A 93 6.20 -2.55 -17.97
CA TYR A 93 5.61 -3.78 -17.45
C TYR A 93 5.54 -4.86 -18.54
N GLN A 94 5.01 -4.50 -19.70
CA GLN A 94 4.86 -5.41 -20.83
C GLN A 94 6.22 -5.85 -21.40
N ALA A 95 7.21 -4.96 -21.44
CA ALA A 95 8.56 -5.30 -21.88
C ALA A 95 9.22 -6.35 -20.96
N GLU A 96 9.17 -6.14 -19.65
CA GLU A 96 9.72 -7.10 -18.68
C GLU A 96 8.98 -8.44 -18.70
N LYS A 97 7.65 -8.42 -18.87
CA LYS A 97 6.83 -9.63 -19.01
C LYS A 97 7.21 -10.43 -20.26
N LYS A 98 7.47 -9.76 -21.38
CA LYS A 98 7.95 -10.40 -22.63
C LYS A 98 9.34 -11.02 -22.48
N MET A 99 10.16 -10.51 -21.58
CA MET A 99 11.47 -11.09 -21.23
C MET A 99 11.36 -12.31 -20.30
N GLY A 100 10.14 -12.75 -19.95
CA GLY A 100 9.91 -13.88 -19.05
C GLY A 100 10.15 -13.55 -17.58
N LYS A 101 10.22 -12.26 -17.22
CA LYS A 101 10.38 -11.84 -15.82
C LYS A 101 9.11 -12.21 -15.05
N ARG A 102 9.28 -12.85 -13.89
CA ARG A 102 8.15 -13.19 -13.00
C ARG A 102 7.45 -11.92 -12.54
N GLU A 103 6.16 -12.03 -12.28
CA GLU A 103 5.35 -10.91 -11.78
C GLU A 103 5.93 -10.33 -10.47
N THR A 104 6.44 -11.19 -9.59
CA THR A 104 7.08 -10.82 -8.31
C THR A 104 8.37 -10.01 -8.49
N ASP A 105 9.06 -10.20 -9.61
CA ASP A 105 10.34 -9.55 -9.92
C ASP A 105 10.17 -8.37 -10.89
N ASN A 106 8.94 -8.14 -11.37
CA ASN A 106 8.60 -7.04 -12.24
C ASN A 106 8.75 -5.70 -11.50
N GLN A 107 9.53 -4.79 -12.09
CA GLN A 107 9.84 -3.50 -11.49
C GLN A 107 8.60 -2.62 -11.35
N VAL A 108 7.66 -2.66 -12.30
CA VAL A 108 6.45 -1.84 -12.22
C VAL A 108 5.57 -2.30 -11.07
N VAL A 109 5.43 -3.62 -10.90
CA VAL A 109 4.68 -4.20 -9.78
C VAL A 109 5.33 -3.81 -8.45
N ARG A 110 6.64 -4.01 -8.32
CA ARG A 110 7.35 -3.84 -7.04
C ARG A 110 7.65 -2.39 -6.68
N GLN A 111 8.07 -1.59 -7.66
CA GLN A 111 8.51 -0.21 -7.46
C GLN A 111 7.36 0.78 -7.52
N PHE A 112 6.31 0.49 -8.30
CA PHE A 112 5.15 1.36 -8.41
C PHE A 112 3.96 0.78 -7.63
N ILE A 113 3.33 -0.30 -8.09
CA ILE A 113 2.05 -0.78 -7.51
C ILE A 113 2.17 -1.10 -6.01
N GLN A 114 3.09 -1.98 -5.64
CA GLN A 114 3.29 -2.39 -4.25
C GLN A 114 3.88 -1.29 -3.37
N ASN A 115 4.41 -0.22 -3.96
CA ASN A 115 4.89 0.96 -3.23
C ASN A 115 3.73 1.88 -2.77
N HIS A 116 2.54 1.68 -3.35
CA HIS A 116 1.32 2.45 -3.08
C HIS A 116 0.25 1.63 -2.34
N ILE A 117 0.50 0.36 -2.04
CA ILE A 117 -0.46 -0.54 -1.39
C ILE A 117 0.17 -1.13 -0.15
N ALA A 118 -0.55 -1.11 0.97
CA ALA A 118 -0.20 -1.80 2.20
C ALA A 118 -1.26 -2.88 2.52
N LEU A 119 -0.84 -3.91 3.24
CA LEU A 119 -1.76 -4.93 3.76
C LEU A 119 -2.48 -4.40 4.99
N PHE A 120 -3.73 -4.82 5.16
CA PHE A 120 -4.61 -4.41 6.27
C PHE A 120 -5.03 -2.94 6.22
N ASN A 121 -5.95 -2.59 7.12
CA ASN A 121 -6.49 -1.25 7.24
C ASN A 121 -5.58 -0.43 8.14
N HIS A 122 -4.95 0.59 7.57
CA HIS A 122 -4.18 1.59 8.28
C HIS A 122 -4.94 2.91 8.21
N SER A 123 -5.41 3.38 9.36
CA SER A 123 -6.05 4.69 9.47
C SER A 123 -5.00 5.75 9.76
N VAL A 124 -4.99 6.82 8.96
CA VAL A 124 -4.09 7.95 9.18
C VAL A 124 -4.55 8.75 10.40
N ALA A 125 -3.75 8.68 11.47
CA ALA A 125 -3.99 9.42 12.69
C ALA A 125 -3.81 10.93 12.49
N SER A 126 -4.69 11.73 13.12
CA SER A 126 -4.69 13.18 12.96
C SER A 126 -3.58 13.89 13.77
N THR A 127 -2.99 13.22 14.77
CA THR A 127 -2.13 13.83 15.79
C THR A 127 -0.75 13.20 15.91
N THR A 128 -0.52 12.05 15.28
CA THR A 128 0.74 11.29 15.38
C THR A 128 1.21 10.86 14.01
N ASN A 129 2.53 10.77 13.84
CA ASN A 129 3.12 10.13 12.68
C ASN A 129 3.10 8.62 12.89
N ASP A 130 2.72 7.88 11.86
CA ASP A 130 2.77 6.42 11.82
C ASP A 130 3.77 5.96 10.74
N SER A 131 4.23 4.71 10.84
CA SER A 131 5.07 4.07 9.84
C SER A 131 4.36 2.83 9.31
N ILE A 132 4.05 2.84 8.01
CA ILE A 132 3.33 1.75 7.35
C ILE A 132 4.31 0.95 6.50
N THR A 133 4.25 -0.37 6.62
CA THR A 133 4.95 -1.28 5.72
C THR A 133 4.16 -1.46 4.44
N MET A 134 4.73 -1.05 3.32
CA MET A 134 4.14 -1.24 2.00
C MET A 134 4.34 -2.69 1.52
N MET A 135 3.55 -3.11 0.52
CA MET A 135 3.62 -4.47 -0.03
C MET A 135 4.96 -4.80 -0.71
N ASN A 136 5.77 -3.80 -1.04
CA ASN A 136 7.13 -4.00 -1.54
C ASN A 136 8.15 -4.20 -0.41
N GLY A 137 7.70 -4.28 0.85
CA GLY A 137 8.51 -4.47 2.04
C GLY A 137 9.19 -3.20 2.57
N LYS A 138 9.00 -2.05 1.93
CA LYS A 138 9.56 -0.77 2.40
C LYS A 138 8.61 -0.09 3.38
N TYR A 139 9.18 0.59 4.36
CA TYR A 139 8.43 1.46 5.26
C TYR A 139 8.22 2.82 4.61
N GLU A 140 7.08 3.44 4.89
CA GLU A 140 6.85 4.85 4.62
C GLU A 140 6.22 5.52 5.82
N VAL A 141 6.64 6.77 6.06
CA VAL A 141 6.06 7.59 7.13
C VAL A 141 4.77 8.21 6.62
N VAL A 142 3.72 8.09 7.41
CA VAL A 142 2.43 8.69 7.14
C VAL A 142 2.10 9.67 8.25
N THR A 143 1.87 10.92 7.87
CA THR A 143 1.44 11.99 8.77
C THR A 143 -0.02 12.31 8.48
N ASN A 144 -0.61 13.21 9.26
CA ASN A 144 -2.00 13.66 9.06
C ASN A 144 -2.29 14.15 7.62
N ASN A 145 -1.30 14.69 6.90
CA ASN A 145 -1.51 15.27 5.58
C ASN A 145 -0.54 14.77 4.50
N GLN A 146 0.38 13.87 4.83
CA GLN A 146 1.40 13.39 3.90
C GLN A 146 1.61 11.89 3.98
N PHE A 147 1.85 11.31 2.82
CA PHE A 147 2.33 9.96 2.62
C PHE A 147 3.73 10.06 1.99
N GLY A 148 4.77 9.93 2.83
CA GLY A 148 6.14 10.29 2.45
C GLY A 148 6.23 11.75 2.03
N GLN A 149 6.52 11.99 0.75
CA GLN A 149 6.59 13.34 0.16
C GLN A 149 5.31 13.75 -0.57
N SER A 150 4.31 12.87 -0.65
CA SER A 150 3.07 13.12 -1.37
C SER A 150 2.01 13.65 -0.42
N ALA A 151 1.30 14.70 -0.79
CA ALA A 151 0.21 15.24 0.01
C ALA A 151 -1.04 14.35 -0.12
N ILE A 152 -1.73 14.10 0.99
CA ILE A 152 -3.01 13.39 1.02
C ILE A 152 -4.12 14.40 0.70
N LEU A 153 -4.79 14.21 -0.44
CA LEU A 153 -5.88 15.05 -0.93
C LEU A 153 -7.24 14.61 -0.38
N SER A 154 -7.47 13.31 -0.32
CA SER A 154 -8.68 12.69 0.25
C SER A 154 -8.28 11.56 1.19
N ARG A 155 -8.95 11.50 2.33
CA ARG A 155 -8.59 10.61 3.45
C ARG A 155 -9.76 9.78 3.91
N ASN A 156 -9.43 8.62 4.49
CA ASN A 156 -10.36 7.76 5.25
C ASN A 156 -11.60 7.32 4.47
N GLN A 157 -11.47 7.09 3.17
CA GLN A 157 -12.56 6.49 2.39
C GLN A 157 -12.58 4.99 2.64
N PHE A 158 -13.46 4.54 3.53
CA PHE A 158 -13.64 3.12 3.87
C PHE A 158 -14.51 2.42 2.83
N PHE A 159 -14.07 1.25 2.39
CA PHE A 159 -14.73 0.36 1.44
C PHE A 159 -14.78 -1.06 2.01
N THR A 160 -15.47 -1.97 1.33
CA THR A 160 -15.70 -3.34 1.86
C THR A 160 -14.43 -4.13 2.11
N ASN A 161 -13.35 -3.83 1.38
CA ASN A 161 -12.05 -4.49 1.49
C ASN A 161 -10.89 -3.52 1.83
N GLY A 162 -11.21 -2.41 2.51
CA GLY A 162 -10.21 -1.60 3.21
C GLY A 162 -10.35 -0.10 3.00
N VAL A 163 -9.22 0.62 2.90
CA VAL A 163 -9.20 2.10 2.90
C VAL A 163 -8.49 2.65 1.67
N LEU A 164 -9.09 3.66 1.05
CA LEU A 164 -8.51 4.41 -0.05
C LEU A 164 -8.11 5.82 0.41
N TYR A 165 -6.88 6.18 0.08
CA TYR A 165 -6.34 7.53 0.19
C TYR A 165 -6.02 8.04 -1.22
N VAL A 166 -6.38 9.28 -1.52
CA VAL A 166 -5.98 9.95 -2.76
C VAL A 166 -4.80 10.86 -2.45
N ILE A 167 -3.71 10.73 -3.20
CA ILE A 167 -2.49 11.54 -3.04
C ILE A 167 -2.24 12.43 -4.26
N ASP A 168 -1.52 13.54 -4.07
CA ASP A 168 -1.29 14.53 -5.13
C ASP A 168 -0.38 14.05 -6.25
N ARG A 169 0.56 13.15 -5.94
CA ARG A 169 1.57 12.63 -6.86
C ARG A 169 1.94 11.18 -6.53
N PRO A 170 2.54 10.44 -7.47
CA PRO A 170 3.08 9.12 -7.18
C PRO A 170 4.19 9.17 -6.13
N LYS A 171 4.16 8.22 -5.21
CA LYS A 171 5.24 8.00 -4.25
C LYS A 171 6.51 7.58 -4.98
N GLN A 172 7.58 8.32 -4.74
CA GLN A 172 8.91 7.96 -5.24
C GLN A 172 9.39 6.62 -4.65
N TYR A 173 9.99 5.80 -5.51
CA TYR A 173 10.64 4.57 -5.09
C TYR A 173 12.09 4.84 -4.67
N PHE A 174 12.46 4.45 -3.45
CA PHE A 174 13.82 4.55 -2.93
C PHE A 174 14.50 3.18 -2.94
N PRO A 175 15.40 2.89 -3.90
CA PRO A 175 16.07 1.60 -3.96
C PRO A 175 17.02 1.42 -2.76
N ASN A 176 17.09 0.21 -2.24
CA ASN A 176 18.21 -0.17 -1.36
C ASN A 176 19.50 -0.34 -2.19
N ILE A 177 20.64 -0.56 -1.54
CA ILE A 177 21.93 -0.67 -2.22
C ILE A 177 21.90 -1.75 -3.32
N TYR A 178 21.38 -2.93 -3.02
CA TYR A 178 21.32 -4.03 -4.00
C TYR A 178 20.45 -3.70 -5.21
N GLU A 179 19.29 -3.09 -4.97
CA GLU A 179 18.38 -2.64 -6.03
C GLU A 179 19.00 -1.51 -6.87
N TYR A 180 19.70 -0.59 -6.23
CA TYR A 180 20.38 0.51 -6.90
C TYR A 180 21.46 -0.01 -7.85
N LEU A 181 22.21 -1.03 -7.45
CA LEU A 181 23.21 -1.68 -8.32
C LEU A 181 22.59 -2.25 -9.60
N SER A 182 21.34 -2.71 -9.55
CA SER A 182 20.61 -3.20 -10.73
C SER A 182 20.09 -2.08 -11.65
N MET A 183 20.08 -0.84 -11.16
CA MET A 183 19.51 0.31 -11.87
C MET A 183 20.61 1.19 -12.50
N ASP A 184 21.79 1.23 -11.90
CA ASP A 184 22.91 2.05 -12.38
C ASP A 184 23.83 1.24 -13.33
N GLY A 185 23.81 1.62 -14.61
CA GLY A 185 24.60 0.97 -15.66
C GLY A 185 26.11 1.03 -15.44
N GLN A 186 26.61 1.91 -14.56
CA GLN A 186 28.04 1.94 -14.20
C GLN A 186 28.43 0.80 -13.23
N THR A 187 27.44 0.18 -12.58
CA THR A 187 27.64 -0.87 -11.58
C THR A 187 27.24 -2.27 -12.05
N ASP A 188 26.89 -2.43 -13.34
CA ASP A 188 26.44 -3.69 -13.95
C ASP A 188 27.36 -4.87 -13.61
N SER A 189 28.68 -4.71 -13.71
CA SER A 189 29.64 -5.78 -13.39
C SER A 189 29.53 -6.24 -11.93
N LEU A 190 29.34 -5.31 -11.00
CA LEU A 190 29.17 -5.62 -9.59
C LEU A 190 27.81 -6.26 -9.33
N TYR A 191 26.74 -5.73 -9.94
CA TYR A 191 25.41 -6.32 -9.85
C TYR A 191 25.41 -7.75 -10.39
N HIS A 192 25.94 -7.97 -11.59
CA HIS A 192 26.03 -9.29 -12.20
C HIS A 192 26.84 -10.27 -11.37
N PHE A 193 27.97 -9.83 -10.79
CA PHE A 193 28.74 -10.64 -9.87
C PHE A 193 27.91 -11.05 -8.64
N LEU A 194 27.27 -10.10 -7.95
CA LEU A 194 26.45 -10.39 -6.78
C LEU A 194 25.23 -11.26 -7.13
N SER A 195 24.56 -10.98 -8.25
CA SER A 195 23.41 -11.76 -8.70
C SER A 195 23.78 -13.15 -9.20
N SER A 196 25.03 -13.39 -9.58
CA SER A 196 25.46 -14.70 -10.09
C SER A 196 25.40 -15.81 -9.04
N TYR A 197 25.41 -15.45 -7.76
CA TYR A 197 25.22 -16.37 -6.66
C TYR A 197 23.75 -16.72 -6.42
N ASN A 198 22.82 -15.89 -6.92
CA ASN A 198 21.40 -16.13 -6.75
C ASN A 198 20.93 -17.23 -7.70
N HIS A 199 20.22 -18.21 -7.17
CA HIS A 199 19.50 -19.18 -7.98
C HIS A 199 18.11 -19.44 -7.40
N TYR A 200 17.18 -19.85 -8.26
CA TYR A 200 15.84 -20.25 -7.81
C TYR A 200 15.82 -21.75 -7.57
N GLU A 201 15.47 -22.14 -6.35
CA GLU A 201 15.26 -23.53 -5.96
C GLU A 201 13.76 -23.86 -6.02
N PHE A 202 13.42 -24.95 -6.69
CA PHE A 202 12.04 -25.42 -6.79
C PHE A 202 11.62 -26.11 -5.49
N ASP A 203 10.49 -25.70 -4.94
CA ASP A 203 9.91 -26.30 -3.74
C ASP A 203 8.70 -27.15 -4.12
N ALA A 204 8.91 -28.47 -4.17
CA ALA A 204 7.88 -29.42 -4.52
C ALA A 204 6.76 -29.54 -3.47
N GLU A 205 7.04 -29.23 -2.20
CA GLU A 205 6.09 -29.43 -1.09
C GLU A 205 5.07 -28.29 -1.04
N GLU A 206 5.52 -27.07 -1.32
CA GLU A 206 4.65 -25.88 -1.39
C GLU A 206 3.98 -25.72 -2.77
N SER A 207 4.35 -26.54 -3.75
CA SER A 207 3.78 -26.51 -5.10
C SER A 207 2.51 -27.35 -5.23
N VAL A 208 1.59 -26.93 -6.10
CA VAL A 208 0.34 -27.66 -6.36
C VAL A 208 0.59 -28.73 -7.42
N ALA A 209 0.68 -29.99 -6.99
CA ALA A 209 0.83 -31.13 -7.89
C ALA A 209 -0.39 -31.28 -8.81
N GLY A 210 -0.12 -31.43 -10.10
CA GLY A 210 -1.10 -31.77 -11.13
C GLY A 210 -0.89 -33.18 -11.66
N ASP A 211 -1.04 -33.35 -12.97
CA ASP A 211 -0.97 -34.65 -13.61
C ASP A 211 0.46 -35.21 -13.68
N ILE A 212 0.54 -36.54 -13.75
CA ILE A 212 1.81 -37.24 -14.00
C ILE A 212 1.94 -37.46 -15.50
N VAL A 213 2.91 -36.79 -16.12
CA VAL A 213 3.22 -36.93 -17.56
C VAL A 213 4.60 -37.56 -17.68
N ASN A 214 4.69 -38.70 -18.38
CA ASN A 214 5.94 -39.45 -18.57
C ASN A 214 6.69 -39.80 -17.26
N GLY A 215 5.93 -40.16 -16.21
CA GLY A 215 6.50 -40.53 -14.91
C GLY A 215 7.06 -39.35 -14.11
N LYS A 216 6.81 -38.11 -14.53
CA LYS A 216 7.15 -36.88 -13.79
C LYS A 216 5.88 -36.14 -13.41
N THR A 217 5.82 -35.66 -12.17
CA THR A 217 4.75 -34.77 -11.70
C THR A 217 4.84 -33.43 -12.44
N VAL A 218 3.76 -33.04 -13.11
CA VAL A 218 3.58 -31.70 -13.67
C VAL A 218 2.82 -30.88 -12.63
N TYR A 219 3.31 -29.70 -12.31
CA TYR A 219 2.70 -28.84 -11.30
C TYR A 219 1.77 -27.82 -11.97
N LEU A 220 0.57 -27.65 -11.41
CA LEU A 220 -0.41 -26.65 -11.83
C LEU A 220 0.02 -25.25 -11.40
N ASP A 221 0.61 -25.17 -10.21
CA ASP A 221 1.22 -23.96 -9.65
C ASP A 221 2.54 -24.35 -8.98
N SER A 222 3.59 -23.58 -9.24
CA SER A 222 4.97 -23.90 -8.83
C SER A 222 5.53 -22.81 -7.93
N VAL A 223 6.03 -23.24 -6.77
CA VAL A 223 6.71 -22.39 -5.80
C VAL A 223 8.22 -22.51 -5.99
N PHE A 224 8.89 -21.36 -6.00
CA PHE A 224 10.34 -21.25 -6.11
C PHE A 224 10.87 -20.24 -5.12
N HIS A 225 11.94 -20.60 -4.41
CA HIS A 225 12.64 -19.73 -3.46
C HIS A 225 13.91 -19.17 -4.08
N LEU A 226 14.20 -17.89 -3.83
CA LEU A 226 15.48 -17.30 -4.21
C LEU A 226 16.51 -17.63 -3.11
N THR A 227 17.56 -18.35 -3.46
CA THR A 227 18.62 -18.76 -2.53
C THR A 227 19.99 -18.28 -3.01
N ASN A 228 20.90 -18.11 -2.05
CA ASN A 228 22.30 -17.77 -2.25
C ASN A 228 23.15 -18.77 -1.44
N PRO A 229 24.16 -19.43 -2.04
CA PRO A 229 25.01 -20.41 -1.38
C PRO A 229 25.85 -19.89 -0.20
#